data_AF-A0AAU6BIY8-F1
#
_entry.id   AF-A0AAU6BIY8-F1
#
_cell.length_a   1.000
_cell.length_b   1.000
_cell.length_c   1.000
_cell.angle_alpha   90.00
_cell.angle_beta   90.00
_cell.angle_gamma   90.00
#
_symmetry.space_group_name_H-M   'P 1'
#
loop_
_entity.id
_entity.type
_entity.pdbx_description
1 polymer ?
#
loop_
_entity_poly.entity_id
_entity_poly.type
_entity_poly.pdbx_seq_one_letter_code
_entity_poly.pdbx_strand_id
1 'polypeptide(L)'
;MEIDGGLDIKVETENRQTHTRISALRLRELVARIGGTGDRFLIVQRIPDLPDVFAQVWHEEGGDFRLEHRLSADEFYGTNLDGADRVADLLTGWARQADADADAGWDAGVDWEPVDLGPREEVPELPDEVREKVEERVRVRLRCGYDDRRMLTEIAEEWLVTGDERPVSRAQASRLVDRLWLERVAEQADWEEVTDPERLAEVFELLDASGITARENFTCCRTCGTAEIGGERGEGARGFVYFHEQCTESAAAGRGLMLLYGGFDGSAETTATVGHEVLAALRGAGLSADWDGDPDKAIDVKPLTWHKRLVG
;
A
#
# COMPACT_ATOMS: atom_id res chain seq x y z
N MET A 1 -4.16 -14.41 25.47
CA MET A 1 -4.91 -13.32 24.84
C MET A 1 -4.49 -13.40 23.39
N GLU A 2 -5.23 -14.17 22.60
CA GLU A 2 -5.00 -14.28 21.17
C GLU A 2 -5.11 -12.86 20.62
N ILE A 3 -4.04 -12.38 19.98
CA ILE A 3 -4.15 -11.24 19.08
C ILE A 3 -5.10 -11.75 18.00
N ASP A 4 -6.36 -11.30 18.03
CA ASP A 4 -7.29 -11.50 16.92
C ASP A 4 -6.55 -11.01 15.68
N GLY A 5 -6.05 -11.95 14.87
CA GLY A 5 -5.20 -11.64 13.74
C GLY A 5 -5.94 -10.63 12.86
N GLY A 6 -5.27 -9.52 12.53
CA GLY A 6 -5.88 -8.47 11.73
C GLY A 6 -6.49 -9.04 10.44
N LEU A 7 -7.59 -8.46 9.97
CA LEU A 7 -8.17 -8.79 8.68
C LEU A 7 -7.20 -8.32 7.59
N ASP A 8 -6.83 -9.18 6.63
CA ASP A 8 -6.01 -8.80 5.47
C ASP A 8 -6.82 -7.94 4.48
N ILE A 9 -7.15 -6.73 4.91
CA ILE A 9 -7.90 -5.73 4.18
C ILE A 9 -7.25 -4.34 4.30
N LYS A 10 -7.48 -3.54 3.27
CA LYS A 10 -7.31 -2.09 3.25
C LYS A 10 -8.69 -1.44 3.32
N VAL A 11 -8.85 -0.47 4.21
CA VAL A 11 -10.06 0.34 4.34
C VAL A 11 -9.73 1.80 4.06
N GLU A 12 -10.46 2.42 3.14
CA GLU A 12 -10.38 3.84 2.83
C GLU A 12 -11.69 4.52 3.19
N THR A 13 -11.63 5.58 4.00
CA THR A 13 -12.81 6.35 4.45
C THR A 13 -12.91 7.69 3.71
N GLU A 14 -14.10 8.31 3.67
CA GLU A 14 -14.32 9.61 2.96
C GLU A 14 -13.32 10.70 3.37
N ASN A 15 -12.91 10.72 4.64
CA ASN A 15 -11.93 11.65 5.18
C ASN A 15 -10.46 11.36 4.76
N ARG A 16 -10.25 10.48 3.76
CA ARG A 16 -8.94 10.09 3.21
C ARG A 16 -8.03 9.38 4.20
N GLN A 17 -8.58 8.78 5.25
CA GLN A 17 -7.81 7.89 6.12
C GLN A 17 -7.74 6.51 5.48
N THR A 18 -6.56 5.90 5.57
CA THR A 18 -6.31 4.53 5.12
C THR A 18 -5.92 3.69 6.31
N HIS A 19 -6.56 2.52 6.42
CA HIS A 19 -6.32 1.56 7.48
C HIS A 19 -6.01 0.20 6.84
N THR A 20 -4.90 -0.42 7.23
CA THR A 20 -4.50 -1.74 6.71
C THR A 20 -4.40 -2.73 7.85
N ARG A 21 -4.73 -3.99 7.60
CA ARG A 21 -4.60 -5.10 8.56
C ARG A 21 -5.26 -4.85 9.92
N ILE A 22 -6.41 -4.18 9.94
CA ILE A 22 -7.15 -3.84 11.16
C ILE A 22 -7.95 -5.02 11.71
N SER A 23 -8.26 -4.99 13.00
CA SER A 23 -9.16 -5.98 13.61
C SER A 23 -10.60 -5.83 13.13
N ALA A 24 -11.40 -6.90 13.26
CA ALA A 24 -12.83 -6.86 12.97
C ALA A 24 -13.57 -5.85 13.88
N LEU A 25 -13.14 -5.71 15.14
CA LEU A 25 -13.65 -4.68 16.04
C LEU A 25 -13.40 -3.28 15.50
N ARG A 26 -12.19 -3.02 15.01
CA ARG A 26 -11.85 -1.72 14.44
C ARG A 26 -12.64 -1.44 13.16
N LEU A 27 -12.88 -2.44 12.31
CA LEU A 27 -13.75 -2.30 11.14
C LEU A 27 -15.18 -1.92 11.56
N ARG A 28 -15.74 -2.58 12.60
CA ARG A 28 -17.06 -2.23 13.15
C ARG A 28 -17.10 -0.79 13.67
N GLU A 29 -16.07 -0.35 14.37
CA GLU A 29 -15.96 1.05 14.82
C GLU A 29 -15.98 2.04 13.65
N LEU A 30 -15.28 1.73 12.55
CA LEU A 30 -15.30 2.58 11.35
C LEU A 30 -16.69 2.64 10.73
N VAL A 31 -17.38 1.51 10.59
CA VAL A 31 -18.75 1.44 10.03
C VAL A 31 -19.74 2.22 10.90
N ALA A 32 -19.63 2.13 12.23
CA ALA A 32 -20.52 2.82 13.15
C ALA A 32 -20.41 4.35 13.12
N ARG A 33 -19.33 4.91 12.58
CA ARG A 33 -19.15 6.36 12.41
C ARG A 33 -19.78 6.90 11.13
N ILE A 34 -20.07 6.03 10.16
CA ILE A 34 -20.60 6.46 8.86
C ILE A 34 -21.94 7.18 9.10
N GLY A 35 -22.17 8.27 8.37
CA GLY A 35 -23.30 9.18 8.55
C GLY A 35 -22.92 10.49 9.25
N GLY A 36 -21.73 10.56 9.86
CA GLY A 36 -21.18 11.78 10.42
C GLY A 36 -20.66 12.78 9.37
N THR A 37 -20.38 14.01 9.81
CA THR A 37 -19.83 15.07 8.95
C THR A 37 -18.48 14.65 8.34
N GLY A 38 -18.45 14.43 7.03
CA GLY A 38 -17.25 14.03 6.30
C GLY A 38 -16.85 12.56 6.47
N ASP A 39 -17.78 11.71 6.93
CA ASP A 39 -17.62 10.26 7.03
C ASP A 39 -18.92 9.58 6.56
N ARG A 40 -19.18 9.57 5.25
CA ARG A 40 -20.41 9.02 4.64
C ARG A 40 -20.19 7.74 3.84
N PHE A 41 -18.95 7.36 3.59
CA PHE A 41 -18.64 6.08 2.99
C PHE A 41 -17.29 5.53 3.42
N LEU A 42 -17.15 4.22 3.27
CA LEU A 42 -15.86 3.56 3.24
C LEU A 42 -15.82 2.49 2.15
N ILE A 43 -14.61 2.22 1.66
CA ILE A 43 -14.29 1.18 0.69
C ILE A 43 -13.36 0.20 1.38
N VAL A 44 -13.63 -1.09 1.20
CA VAL A 44 -12.85 -2.22 1.73
C VAL A 44 -12.32 -3.02 0.55
N GLN A 45 -11.02 -3.20 0.50
CA GLN A 45 -10.33 -4.08 -0.44
C GLN A 45 -9.57 -5.15 0.33
N ARG A 46 -9.46 -6.35 -0.22
CA ARG A 46 -8.57 -7.38 0.36
C ARG A 46 -7.11 -7.00 0.09
N ILE A 47 -6.18 -7.57 0.84
CA ILE A 47 -4.75 -7.39 0.64
C ILE A 47 -4.15 -8.68 0.04
N PRO A 48 -3.42 -8.61 -1.09
CA PRO A 48 -3.36 -7.46 -2.00
C PRO A 48 -4.72 -7.20 -2.68
N ASP A 49 -4.99 -5.95 -3.07
CA ASP A 49 -6.23 -5.63 -3.78
C ASP A 49 -6.22 -6.25 -5.18
N LEU A 50 -7.41 -6.54 -5.71
CA LEU A 50 -7.59 -7.03 -7.08
C LEU A 50 -8.44 -6.03 -7.87
N PRO A 51 -8.21 -5.90 -9.20
CA PRO A 51 -9.07 -5.11 -10.06
C PRO A 51 -10.53 -5.55 -9.93
N ASP A 52 -11.44 -4.58 -9.83
CA ASP A 52 -12.88 -4.81 -9.71
C ASP A 52 -13.32 -5.67 -8.50
N VAL A 53 -12.48 -5.85 -7.48
CA VAL A 53 -12.84 -6.58 -6.24
C VAL A 53 -12.78 -5.66 -5.03
N PHE A 54 -13.94 -5.32 -4.48
CA PHE A 54 -14.07 -4.50 -3.29
C PHE A 54 -15.45 -4.68 -2.66
N ALA A 55 -15.60 -4.27 -1.40
CA ALA A 55 -16.89 -3.97 -0.80
C ALA A 55 -16.91 -2.50 -0.40
N GLN A 56 -18.07 -1.85 -0.47
CA GLN A 56 -18.22 -0.46 -0.05
C GLN A 56 -19.53 -0.28 0.68
N VAL A 57 -19.55 0.68 1.58
CA VAL A 57 -20.79 1.10 2.23
C VAL A 57 -20.91 2.61 2.18
N TRP A 58 -22.11 3.08 1.85
CA TRP A 58 -22.50 4.48 1.93
C TRP A 58 -23.68 4.63 2.89
N HIS A 59 -23.67 5.68 3.69
CA HIS A 59 -24.79 6.03 4.57
C HIS A 59 -24.82 7.54 4.88
N GLU A 60 -26.02 8.07 5.03
CA GLU A 60 -26.32 9.42 5.49
C GLU A 60 -27.27 9.36 6.68
N GLU A 61 -27.10 10.27 7.65
CA GLU A 61 -27.90 10.33 8.87
C GLU A 61 -29.41 10.31 8.57
N GLY A 62 -30.11 9.33 9.14
CA GLY A 62 -31.55 9.14 8.96
C GLY A 62 -31.98 8.32 7.74
N GLY A 63 -31.03 7.84 6.92
CA GLY A 63 -31.26 6.88 5.85
C GLY A 63 -30.82 5.46 6.19
N ASP A 64 -31.01 4.54 5.24
CA ASP A 64 -30.47 3.17 5.34
C ASP A 64 -28.97 3.16 4.99
N PHE A 65 -28.28 2.08 5.33
CA PHE A 65 -26.93 1.78 4.84
C PHE A 65 -27.03 1.09 3.49
N ARG A 66 -26.42 1.67 2.46
CA ARG A 66 -26.23 1.03 1.16
C ARG A 66 -24.92 0.26 1.18
N LEU A 67 -24.99 -1.07 1.31
CA LEU A 67 -23.84 -1.96 1.24
C LEU A 67 -23.75 -2.56 -0.16
N GLU A 68 -22.57 -2.51 -0.77
CA GLU A 68 -22.32 -3.04 -2.10
C GLU A 68 -21.04 -3.86 -2.11
N HIS A 69 -20.97 -4.89 -2.94
CA HIS A 69 -19.75 -5.64 -3.16
C HIS A 69 -19.59 -6.03 -4.63
N ARG A 70 -18.35 -5.94 -5.09
CA ARG A 70 -17.93 -6.33 -6.43
C ARG A 70 -16.96 -7.51 -6.33
N LEU A 71 -17.23 -8.55 -7.11
CA LEU A 71 -16.44 -9.78 -7.16
C LEU A 71 -15.64 -9.91 -8.46
N SER A 72 -16.07 -9.22 -9.50
CA SER A 72 -15.40 -9.19 -10.80
C SER A 72 -15.87 -7.98 -11.62
N ALA A 73 -15.34 -7.83 -12.82
CA ALA A 73 -15.77 -6.79 -13.75
C ALA A 73 -17.29 -6.82 -14.02
N ASP A 74 -17.91 -8.01 -13.97
CA ASP A 74 -19.31 -8.24 -14.36
C ASP A 74 -20.22 -8.56 -13.17
N GLU A 75 -19.67 -8.78 -11.98
CA GLU A 75 -20.41 -9.15 -10.76
C GLU A 75 -20.36 -8.03 -9.73
N PHE A 76 -21.41 -7.20 -9.71
CA PHE A 76 -21.58 -6.11 -8.76
C PHE A 76 -22.99 -6.12 -8.18
N TYR A 77 -23.08 -6.13 -6.85
CA TYR A 77 -24.35 -6.26 -6.14
C TYR A 77 -24.46 -5.24 -5.00
N GLY A 78 -25.68 -4.88 -4.65
CA GLY A 78 -25.96 -4.00 -3.53
C GLY A 78 -27.26 -4.32 -2.80
N THR A 79 -27.34 -3.89 -1.55
CA THR A 79 -28.49 -4.07 -0.65
C THR A 79 -28.61 -2.86 0.27
N ASN A 80 -29.82 -2.63 0.79
CA ASN A 80 -30.05 -1.66 1.86
C ASN A 80 -30.20 -2.38 3.20
N LEU A 81 -29.60 -1.84 4.26
CA LEU A 81 -29.60 -2.39 5.61
C LEU A 81 -29.93 -1.29 6.62
N ASP A 82 -30.65 -1.64 7.69
CA ASP A 82 -31.15 -0.70 8.70
C ASP A 82 -30.19 -0.50 9.89
N GLY A 83 -29.04 -1.17 9.91
CA GLY A 83 -28.13 -1.15 11.06
C GLY A 83 -26.65 -1.37 10.73
N ALA A 84 -25.80 -0.54 11.34
CA ALA A 84 -24.34 -0.60 11.22
C ALA A 84 -23.72 -1.94 11.65
N ASP A 85 -24.29 -2.60 12.67
CA ASP A 85 -23.78 -3.88 13.17
C ASP A 85 -23.86 -4.98 12.09
N ARG A 86 -24.99 -5.05 11.39
CA ARG A 86 -25.20 -6.03 10.31
C ARG A 86 -24.26 -5.75 9.13
N VAL A 87 -24.05 -4.48 8.78
CA VAL A 87 -23.08 -4.07 7.75
C VAL A 87 -21.67 -4.52 8.13
N ALA A 88 -21.25 -4.25 9.37
CA ALA A 88 -19.91 -4.60 9.85
C ALA A 88 -19.66 -6.12 9.85
N ASP A 89 -20.67 -6.90 10.23
CA ASP A 89 -20.58 -8.36 10.21
C ASP A 89 -20.46 -8.90 8.77
N LEU A 90 -21.22 -8.34 7.82
CA LEU A 90 -21.14 -8.70 6.40
C LEU A 90 -19.78 -8.32 5.79
N LEU A 91 -19.28 -7.12 6.05
CA LEU A 91 -17.94 -6.70 5.60
C LEU A 91 -16.83 -7.56 6.20
N THR A 92 -16.96 -7.97 7.46
CA THR A 92 -16.03 -8.91 8.11
C THR A 92 -16.07 -10.29 7.46
N GLY A 93 -17.28 -10.79 7.14
CA GLY A 93 -17.45 -12.04 6.41
C GLY A 93 -16.86 -12.00 5.00
N TRP A 94 -17.12 -10.91 4.26
CA TRP A 94 -16.52 -10.64 2.96
C TRP A 94 -14.98 -10.56 3.04
N ALA A 95 -14.44 -9.89 4.07
CA ALA A 95 -13.00 -9.77 4.28
C ALA A 95 -12.32 -11.12 4.51
N ARG A 96 -12.94 -11.99 5.32
CA ARG A 96 -12.42 -13.31 5.67
C ARG A 96 -12.56 -14.35 4.55
N GLN A 97 -13.33 -14.03 3.51
CA GLN A 97 -13.76 -15.03 2.53
C GLN A 97 -14.44 -16.23 3.20
N ALA A 98 -15.20 -16.01 4.28
CA ALA A 98 -15.86 -17.11 5.01
C ALA A 98 -16.64 -17.97 4.00
N ASP A 99 -16.18 -19.23 3.86
CA ASP A 99 -16.23 -19.99 2.61
C ASP A 99 -17.60 -20.01 1.93
N ALA A 100 -17.57 -19.84 0.60
CA ALA A 100 -18.67 -20.24 -0.28
C ALA A 100 -19.01 -21.74 -0.20
N ASP A 101 -18.14 -22.55 0.46
CA ASP A 101 -18.28 -23.98 0.72
C ASP A 101 -18.81 -24.32 2.14
N ALA A 102 -19.08 -23.33 2.99
CA ALA A 102 -19.89 -23.54 4.19
C ALA A 102 -21.38 -23.53 3.82
N ASP A 103 -22.23 -24.32 4.49
CA ASP A 103 -23.68 -24.43 4.21
C ASP A 103 -24.43 -23.06 4.19
N ALA A 104 -23.80 -21.98 4.66
CA ALA A 104 -24.21 -20.60 4.43
C ALA A 104 -22.96 -19.69 4.29
N GLY A 105 -22.77 -19.12 3.10
CA GLY A 105 -21.74 -18.10 2.83
C GLY A 105 -21.98 -16.80 3.61
N TRP A 106 -20.99 -15.90 3.62
CA TRP A 106 -21.09 -14.60 4.31
C TRP A 106 -22.27 -13.73 3.83
N ASP A 107 -22.71 -13.94 2.60
CA ASP A 107 -23.78 -13.23 1.90
C ASP A 107 -25.18 -13.83 2.16
N ALA A 108 -25.27 -14.95 2.89
CA ALA A 108 -26.51 -15.65 3.14
C ALA A 108 -27.52 -14.83 3.97
N GLY A 109 -28.80 -14.95 3.60
CA GLY A 109 -29.90 -14.28 4.29
C GLY A 109 -29.99 -12.77 4.02
N VAL A 110 -29.37 -12.30 2.95
CA VAL A 110 -29.45 -10.92 2.45
C VAL A 110 -29.99 -10.95 1.02
N ASP A 111 -30.86 -10.00 0.69
CA ASP A 111 -31.42 -9.86 -0.65
C ASP A 111 -30.54 -8.91 -1.47
N TRP A 112 -29.73 -9.48 -2.36
CA TRP A 112 -28.75 -8.74 -3.16
C TRP A 112 -29.30 -8.40 -4.55
N GLU A 113 -29.26 -7.12 -4.90
CA GLU A 113 -29.68 -6.63 -6.20
C GLU A 113 -28.47 -6.36 -7.10
N PRO A 114 -28.48 -6.80 -8.39
CA PRO A 114 -27.43 -6.44 -9.33
C PRO A 114 -27.35 -4.91 -9.51
N VAL A 115 -26.13 -4.37 -9.51
CA VAL A 115 -25.86 -2.97 -9.81
C VAL A 115 -25.50 -2.83 -11.28
N ASP A 116 -26.28 -2.06 -12.03
CA ASP A 116 -26.02 -1.79 -13.44
C ASP A 116 -24.84 -0.82 -13.60
N LEU A 117 -23.75 -1.33 -14.17
CA LEU A 117 -22.54 -0.58 -14.47
C LEU A 117 -22.60 0.15 -15.82
N GLY A 118 -23.65 -0.07 -16.59
CA GLY A 118 -23.76 0.43 -17.96
C GLY A 118 -22.86 -0.33 -18.94
N PRO A 119 -22.77 0.15 -20.20
CA PRO A 119 -21.98 -0.51 -21.24
C PRO A 119 -20.49 -0.41 -20.95
N ARG A 120 -19.77 -1.51 -21.20
CA ARG A 120 -18.31 -1.57 -21.07
C ARG A 120 -17.65 -0.71 -22.14
N GLU A 121 -16.71 0.12 -21.73
CA GLU A 121 -15.87 0.88 -22.66
C GLU A 121 -14.91 -0.05 -23.41
N GLU A 122 -14.94 -0.01 -24.74
CA GLU A 122 -13.95 -0.69 -25.57
C GLU A 122 -12.65 0.13 -25.60
N VAL A 123 -11.63 -0.38 -24.92
CA VAL A 123 -10.31 0.26 -24.86
C VAL A 123 -9.40 -0.36 -25.94
N PRO A 124 -8.87 0.41 -26.91
CA PRO A 124 -7.98 -0.13 -27.93
C PRO A 124 -6.62 -0.54 -27.33
N GLU A 125 -6.01 -1.57 -27.90
CA GLU A 125 -4.67 -2.01 -27.51
C GLU A 125 -3.60 -0.94 -27.81
N LEU A 126 -2.57 -0.88 -26.97
CA LEU A 126 -1.42 -0.01 -27.19
C LEU A 126 -0.53 -0.55 -28.33
N PRO A 127 0.04 0.33 -29.18
CA PRO A 127 1.09 -0.07 -30.11
C PRO A 127 2.25 -0.75 -29.37
N ASP A 128 2.84 -1.80 -29.96
CA ASP A 128 3.85 -2.64 -29.30
C ASP A 128 5.02 -1.82 -28.72
N GLU A 129 5.57 -0.88 -29.48
CA GLU A 129 6.69 -0.04 -29.04
C GLU A 129 6.34 0.84 -27.83
N VAL A 130 5.10 1.35 -27.78
CA VAL A 130 4.60 2.16 -26.66
C VAL A 130 4.38 1.25 -25.45
N ARG A 131 3.71 0.11 -25.67
CA ARG A 131 3.41 -0.87 -24.62
C ARG A 131 4.69 -1.36 -23.92
N GLU A 132 5.71 -1.74 -24.67
CA GLU A 132 6.97 -2.26 -24.12
C GLU A 132 7.67 -1.24 -23.20
N LYS A 133 7.77 0.02 -23.63
CA LYS A 133 8.40 1.09 -22.83
C LYS A 133 7.62 1.40 -21.55
N VAL A 134 6.30 1.42 -21.61
CA VAL A 134 5.45 1.67 -20.44
C VAL A 134 5.47 0.48 -19.49
N GLU A 135 5.38 -0.74 -20.02
CA GLU A 135 5.45 -1.97 -19.23
C GLU A 135 6.77 -2.08 -18.47
N GLU A 136 7.91 -1.76 -19.10
CA GLU A 136 9.20 -1.75 -18.42
C GLU A 136 9.18 -0.81 -17.20
N ARG A 137 8.67 0.41 -17.37
CA ARG A 137 8.57 1.39 -16.28
C ARG A 137 7.64 0.91 -15.18
N VAL A 138 6.44 0.43 -15.52
CA VAL A 138 5.45 -0.07 -14.56
C VAL A 138 6.01 -1.27 -13.79
N ARG A 139 6.71 -2.20 -14.45
CA ARG A 139 7.34 -3.35 -13.77
C ARG A 139 8.42 -2.93 -12.77
N VAL A 140 9.19 -1.87 -13.04
CA VAL A 140 10.15 -1.32 -12.06
C VAL A 140 9.42 -0.83 -10.81
N ARG A 141 8.34 -0.05 -11.00
CA ARG A 141 7.52 0.50 -9.91
C ARG A 141 6.81 -0.58 -9.10
N LEU A 142 6.21 -1.56 -9.78
CA LEU A 142 5.59 -2.75 -9.17
C LEU A 142 6.57 -3.54 -8.30
N ARG A 143 7.83 -3.71 -8.74
CA ARG A 143 8.84 -4.37 -7.91
C ARG A 143 9.24 -3.54 -6.70
N CYS A 144 9.21 -2.21 -6.78
CA CYS A 144 9.42 -1.35 -5.61
C CYS A 144 8.34 -1.59 -4.55
N GLY A 145 7.08 -1.76 -4.95
CA GLY A 145 5.99 -2.24 -4.08
C GLY A 145 5.42 -1.20 -3.11
N TYR A 146 5.58 0.10 -3.43
CA TYR A 146 5.01 1.22 -2.66
C TYR A 146 3.89 1.98 -3.38
N ASP A 147 3.71 1.78 -4.68
CA ASP A 147 2.65 2.46 -5.45
C ASP A 147 1.35 1.63 -5.45
N ASP A 148 0.22 2.30 -5.25
CA ASP A 148 -1.12 1.75 -5.49
C ASP A 148 -1.41 1.66 -7.00
N ARG A 149 -2.48 0.93 -7.38
CA ARG A 149 -2.87 0.78 -8.80
C ARG A 149 -3.18 2.13 -9.47
N ARG A 150 -3.70 3.11 -8.73
CA ARG A 150 -4.03 4.44 -9.25
C ARG A 150 -2.77 5.20 -9.63
N MET A 151 -1.76 5.20 -8.77
CA MET A 151 -0.45 5.81 -8.98
C MET A 151 0.28 5.13 -10.12
N LEU A 152 0.27 3.79 -10.18
CA LEU A 152 0.85 3.07 -11.32
C LEU A 152 0.16 3.42 -12.65
N THR A 153 -1.15 3.63 -12.63
CA THR A 153 -1.91 4.09 -13.80
C THR A 153 -1.49 5.50 -14.22
N GLU A 154 -1.35 6.42 -13.27
CA GLU A 154 -0.86 7.78 -13.52
C GLU A 154 0.58 7.77 -14.07
N ILE A 155 1.46 6.94 -13.51
CA ILE A 155 2.82 6.75 -14.01
C ILE A 155 2.80 6.22 -15.44
N ALA A 156 1.97 5.22 -15.73
CA ALA A 156 1.87 4.64 -17.07
C ALA A 156 1.32 5.63 -18.11
N GLU A 157 0.33 6.43 -17.73
CA GLU A 157 -0.28 7.48 -18.56
C GLU A 157 0.71 8.60 -18.88
N GLU A 158 1.47 9.05 -17.88
CA GLU A 158 2.35 10.22 -18.01
C GLU A 158 3.77 9.89 -18.50
N TRP A 159 4.20 8.62 -18.47
CA TRP A 159 5.61 8.23 -18.71
C TRP A 159 6.19 8.69 -20.06
N LEU A 160 5.39 8.63 -21.12
CA LEU A 160 5.82 8.97 -22.49
C LEU A 160 5.29 10.31 -22.96
N VAL A 161 4.69 11.10 -22.08
CA VAL A 161 4.12 12.41 -22.43
C VAL A 161 5.25 13.37 -22.79
N THR A 162 5.16 13.97 -23.99
CA THR A 162 6.12 14.96 -24.47
C THR A 162 5.37 16.15 -25.07
N GLY A 163 5.39 17.29 -24.39
CA GLY A 163 4.59 18.45 -24.79
C GLY A 163 3.09 18.11 -24.78
N ASP A 164 2.44 18.22 -25.94
CA ASP A 164 1.03 17.88 -26.12
C ASP A 164 0.80 16.42 -26.54
N GLU A 165 1.86 15.65 -26.82
CA GLU A 165 1.76 14.25 -27.24
C GLU A 165 1.47 13.34 -26.04
N ARG A 166 0.32 12.64 -26.07
CA ARG A 166 -0.13 11.70 -25.04
C ARG A 166 -0.42 10.34 -25.68
N PRO A 167 0.60 9.48 -25.83
CA PRO A 167 0.48 8.22 -26.59
C PRO A 167 -0.30 7.13 -25.84
N VAL A 168 -0.60 7.32 -24.55
CA VAL A 168 -1.29 6.37 -23.68
C VAL A 168 -2.48 7.08 -23.05
N SER A 169 -3.69 6.56 -23.23
CA SER A 169 -4.85 7.05 -22.49
C SER A 169 -4.90 6.45 -21.08
N ARG A 170 -5.58 7.13 -20.15
CA ARG A 170 -5.83 6.58 -18.80
C ARG A 170 -6.43 5.17 -18.82
N ALA A 171 -7.38 4.91 -19.72
CA ALA A 171 -8.02 3.60 -19.83
C ALA A 171 -7.05 2.52 -20.31
N GLN A 172 -6.16 2.85 -21.26
CA GLN A 172 -5.09 1.95 -21.70
C GLN A 172 -4.07 1.68 -20.60
N ALA A 173 -3.67 2.72 -19.86
CA ALA A 173 -2.79 2.61 -18.71
C ALA A 173 -3.38 1.70 -17.63
N SER A 174 -4.65 1.90 -17.26
CA SER A 174 -5.34 1.07 -16.25
C SER A 174 -5.35 -0.40 -16.67
N ARG A 175 -5.73 -0.71 -17.92
CA ARG A 175 -5.73 -2.10 -18.42
C ARG A 175 -4.35 -2.74 -18.38
N LEU A 176 -3.30 -2.00 -18.73
CA LEU A 176 -1.92 -2.49 -18.66
C LEU A 176 -1.51 -2.76 -17.22
N VAL A 177 -1.78 -1.82 -16.32
CA VAL A 177 -1.45 -1.93 -14.88
C VAL A 177 -2.21 -3.08 -14.24
N ASP A 178 -3.50 -3.24 -14.48
CA ASP A 178 -4.30 -4.32 -13.91
C ASP A 178 -3.75 -5.70 -14.30
N ARG A 179 -3.33 -5.88 -15.56
CA ARG A 179 -2.67 -7.12 -15.98
C ARG A 179 -1.36 -7.36 -15.22
N LEU A 180 -0.47 -6.37 -15.18
CA LEU A 180 0.83 -6.49 -14.53
C LEU A 180 0.72 -6.64 -13.01
N TRP A 181 -0.30 -6.03 -12.40
CA TRP A 181 -0.64 -6.16 -11.00
C TRP A 181 -1.04 -7.59 -10.68
N LEU A 182 -1.94 -8.19 -11.46
CA LEU A 182 -2.36 -9.59 -11.29
C LEU A 182 -1.19 -10.57 -11.45
N GLU A 183 -0.30 -10.35 -12.41
CA GLU A 183 0.94 -11.13 -12.54
C GLU A 183 1.78 -11.06 -11.25
N ARG A 184 1.97 -9.84 -10.72
CA ARG A 184 2.74 -9.62 -9.50
C ARG A 184 2.07 -10.20 -8.26
N VAL A 185 0.74 -10.15 -8.16
CA VAL A 185 -0.03 -10.78 -7.08
C VAL A 185 0.13 -12.30 -7.14
N ALA A 186 0.09 -12.90 -8.33
CA ALA A 186 0.33 -14.33 -8.49
C ALA A 186 1.75 -14.73 -8.07
N GLU A 187 2.76 -13.94 -8.45
CA GLU A 187 4.16 -14.15 -8.00
C GLU A 187 4.30 -14.12 -6.47
N GLN A 188 3.54 -13.27 -5.78
CA GLN A 188 3.59 -13.15 -4.31
C GLN A 188 3.02 -14.34 -3.56
N ALA A 189 2.15 -15.12 -4.19
CA ALA A 189 1.52 -16.28 -3.55
C ALA A 189 2.56 -17.35 -3.17
N ASP A 190 3.66 -17.42 -3.92
CA ASP A 190 4.76 -18.37 -3.69
C ASP A 190 5.80 -17.85 -2.68
N TRP A 191 5.62 -16.64 -2.15
CA TRP A 191 6.57 -16.07 -1.19
C TRP A 191 6.24 -16.57 0.21
N GLU A 192 6.96 -17.59 0.64
CA GLU A 192 6.91 -18.09 2.01
C GLU A 192 7.72 -17.19 2.97
N GLU A 193 7.35 -17.20 4.24
CA GLU A 193 8.03 -16.50 5.34
C GLU A 193 7.95 -14.95 5.31
N VAL A 194 8.51 -14.36 6.37
CA VAL A 194 8.71 -12.92 6.51
C VAL A 194 9.84 -12.49 5.56
N THR A 195 9.51 -11.58 4.66
CA THR A 195 10.41 -11.06 3.63
C THR A 195 11.37 -10.02 4.20
N ASP A 196 12.50 -9.77 3.53
CA ASP A 196 13.44 -8.74 3.99
C ASP A 196 12.82 -7.33 4.05
N PRO A 197 11.93 -6.91 3.13
CA PRO A 197 11.23 -5.63 3.27
C PRO A 197 10.28 -5.57 4.47
N GLU A 198 9.70 -6.68 4.92
CA GLU A 198 8.88 -6.70 6.15
C GLU A 198 9.75 -6.56 7.41
N ARG A 199 10.90 -7.26 7.45
CA ARG A 199 11.90 -7.04 8.51
C ARG A 199 12.41 -5.60 8.53
N LEU A 200 12.60 -5.01 7.35
CA LEU A 200 13.01 -3.61 7.21
C LEU A 200 11.94 -2.66 7.75
N ALA A 201 10.67 -2.91 7.46
CA ALA A 201 9.56 -2.11 7.97
C ALA A 201 9.49 -2.16 9.50
N GLU A 202 9.63 -3.35 10.10
CA GLU A 202 9.71 -3.51 11.56
C GLU A 202 10.89 -2.73 12.17
N VAL A 203 12.05 -2.71 11.50
CA VAL A 203 13.22 -1.91 11.92
C VAL A 203 12.90 -0.42 11.87
N PHE A 204 12.23 0.05 10.82
CA PHE A 204 11.87 1.46 10.68
C PHE A 204 10.87 1.89 11.76
N GLU A 205 9.85 1.08 12.03
CA GLU A 205 8.89 1.31 13.12
C GLU A 205 9.58 1.36 14.49
N LEU A 206 10.52 0.45 14.75
CA LEU A 206 11.29 0.42 16.00
C LEU A 206 12.16 1.68 16.16
N LEU A 207 12.83 2.11 15.08
CA LEU A 207 13.68 3.30 15.08
C LEU A 207 12.84 4.56 15.33
N ASP A 208 11.68 4.70 14.68
CA ASP A 208 10.76 5.82 14.88
C ASP A 208 10.28 5.88 16.34
N ALA A 209 9.85 4.75 16.90
CA ALA A 209 9.44 4.64 18.30
C ALA A 209 10.57 4.96 19.31
N SER A 210 11.83 4.76 18.91
CA SER A 210 13.01 5.05 19.73
C SER A 210 13.52 6.50 19.64
N GLY A 211 12.85 7.35 18.86
CA GLY A 211 13.23 8.76 18.69
C GLY A 211 14.20 9.04 17.53
N ILE A 212 14.22 8.18 16.52
CA ILE A 212 14.87 8.41 15.22
C ILE A 212 13.79 8.44 14.15
N THR A 213 13.48 9.60 13.57
CA THR A 213 12.47 9.71 12.50
C THR A 213 12.83 8.78 11.33
N ALA A 214 12.05 7.73 11.11
CA ALA A 214 12.34 6.72 10.10
C ALA A 214 11.32 6.78 8.96
N ARG A 215 11.77 6.95 7.71
CA ARG A 215 10.88 7.05 6.54
C ARG A 215 11.32 6.16 5.38
N GLU A 216 10.46 5.21 5.03
CA GLU A 216 10.64 4.36 3.85
C GLU A 216 10.19 5.05 2.57
N ASN A 217 10.87 4.77 1.46
CA ASN A 217 10.54 5.24 0.11
C ASN A 217 10.16 6.74 0.06
N PHE A 218 10.90 7.56 0.79
CA PHE A 218 10.59 8.95 1.08
C PHE A 218 11.15 9.88 0.00
N THR A 219 10.25 10.56 -0.72
CA THR A 219 10.55 11.45 -1.87
C THR A 219 11.25 10.72 -3.02
N CYS A 220 11.50 11.45 -4.12
CA CYS A 220 12.05 10.84 -5.34
C CYS A 220 13.58 10.60 -5.29
N CYS A 221 14.35 11.41 -4.55
CA CYS A 221 15.81 11.36 -4.59
C CYS A 221 16.45 11.95 -3.33
N ARG A 222 17.77 11.74 -3.17
CA ARG A 222 18.56 12.26 -2.03
C ARG A 222 18.37 13.76 -1.81
N THR A 223 18.37 14.57 -2.86
CA THR A 223 18.27 16.03 -2.73
C THR A 223 16.93 16.44 -2.14
N CYS A 224 15.82 15.85 -2.60
CA CYS A 224 14.50 16.09 -2.04
C CYS A 224 14.40 15.57 -0.60
N GLY A 225 14.84 14.33 -0.36
CA GLY A 225 14.79 13.72 0.96
C GLY A 225 15.53 14.54 2.01
N THR A 226 16.76 15.00 1.72
CA THR A 226 17.52 15.85 2.64
C THR A 226 16.87 17.21 2.87
N ALA A 227 16.19 17.77 1.86
CA ALA A 227 15.48 19.05 2.01
C ALA A 227 14.20 18.93 2.85
N GLU A 228 13.52 17.77 2.80
CA GLU A 228 12.18 17.58 3.37
C GLU A 228 12.18 16.85 4.72
N ILE A 229 13.18 16.00 5.01
CA ILE A 229 13.20 15.15 6.22
C ILE A 229 13.13 15.94 7.54
N GLY A 230 13.57 17.21 7.53
CA GLY A 230 13.42 18.11 8.67
C GLY A 230 11.96 18.37 9.06
N GLY A 231 11.04 18.34 8.10
CA GLY A 231 9.60 18.51 8.33
C GLY A 231 8.93 17.27 8.94
N GLU A 232 9.55 16.10 8.79
CA GLU A 232 9.07 14.82 9.33
C GLU A 232 9.49 14.58 10.78
N ARG A 233 10.21 15.54 11.39
CA ARG A 233 10.77 15.41 12.72
C ARG A 233 9.68 15.18 13.77
N GLY A 234 9.70 14.01 14.40
CA GLY A 234 8.85 13.71 15.55
C GLY A 234 9.25 14.52 16.78
N GLU A 235 8.33 14.70 17.72
CA GLU A 235 8.61 15.39 18.97
C GLU A 235 9.75 14.68 19.73
N GLY A 236 10.80 15.43 20.07
CA GLY A 236 11.96 14.87 20.77
C GLY A 236 12.89 14.00 19.90
N ALA A 237 12.63 13.83 18.60
CA ALA A 237 13.49 13.05 17.72
C ALA A 237 14.89 13.68 17.62
N ARG A 238 15.93 12.87 17.81
CA ARG A 238 17.35 13.29 17.81
C ARG A 238 18.00 13.21 16.43
N GLY A 239 17.52 12.29 15.60
CA GLY A 239 18.02 12.08 14.26
C GLY A 239 16.97 11.44 13.36
N PHE A 240 17.41 11.06 12.17
CA PHE A 240 16.57 10.47 11.14
C PHE A 240 17.30 9.35 10.40
N VAL A 241 16.51 8.49 9.77
CA VAL A 241 16.95 7.54 8.75
C VAL A 241 15.89 7.48 7.65
N TYR A 242 16.32 7.44 6.39
CA TYR A 242 15.41 7.25 5.28
C TYR A 242 16.10 6.58 4.09
N PHE A 243 15.29 6.04 3.19
CA PHE A 243 15.68 5.80 1.80
C PHE A 243 14.61 6.37 0.88
N HIS A 244 15.03 6.80 -0.31
CA HIS A 244 14.15 7.43 -1.29
C HIS A 244 13.83 6.48 -2.43
N GLU A 245 12.94 6.90 -3.33
CA GLU A 245 12.47 6.13 -4.48
C GLU A 245 13.59 5.44 -5.29
N GLN A 246 14.62 6.19 -5.71
CA GLN A 246 15.73 5.61 -6.48
C GLN A 246 16.56 4.56 -5.71
N CYS A 247 16.59 4.63 -4.37
CA CYS A 247 17.19 3.57 -3.54
C CYS A 247 16.33 2.31 -3.60
N THR A 248 15.01 2.46 -3.51
CA THR A 248 14.05 1.36 -3.67
C THR A 248 14.17 0.70 -5.04
N GLU A 249 14.27 1.48 -6.12
CA GLU A 249 14.47 0.95 -7.48
C GLU A 249 15.79 0.17 -7.59
N SER A 250 16.83 0.59 -6.87
CA SER A 250 18.10 -0.12 -6.82
C SER A 250 18.02 -1.42 -6.02
N ALA A 251 17.30 -1.43 -4.90
CA ALA A 251 17.02 -2.63 -4.13
C ALA A 251 16.19 -3.64 -4.93
N ALA A 252 15.12 -3.17 -5.59
CA ALA A 252 14.27 -3.96 -6.47
C ALA A 252 15.00 -4.52 -7.70
N ALA A 253 16.12 -3.91 -8.10
CA ALA A 253 17.01 -4.40 -9.15
C ALA A 253 18.17 -5.26 -8.62
N GLY A 254 18.16 -5.64 -7.33
CA GLY A 254 19.17 -6.51 -6.71
C GLY A 254 20.52 -5.82 -6.42
N ARG A 255 20.57 -4.49 -6.42
CA ARG A 255 21.81 -3.72 -6.17
C ARG A 255 22.02 -3.35 -4.69
N GLY A 256 21.15 -3.83 -3.81
CA GLY A 256 21.13 -3.47 -2.38
C GLY A 256 20.36 -2.17 -2.12
N LEU A 257 20.14 -1.89 -0.83
CA LEU A 257 19.43 -0.70 -0.37
C LEU A 257 20.37 0.24 0.38
N MET A 258 20.40 1.49 -0.04
CA MET A 258 21.18 2.54 0.61
C MET A 258 20.31 3.33 1.56
N LEU A 259 20.72 3.43 2.83
CA LEU A 259 20.07 4.23 3.86
C LEU A 259 20.86 5.51 4.13
N LEU A 260 20.15 6.63 4.15
CA LEU A 260 20.65 7.95 4.49
C LEU A 260 20.19 8.28 5.90
N TYR A 261 21.08 8.80 6.73
CA TYR A 261 20.81 9.04 8.15
C TYR A 261 21.57 10.27 8.63
N GLY A 262 21.19 10.79 9.81
CA GLY A 262 21.85 11.94 10.39
C GLY A 262 21.22 12.43 11.70
N GLY A 263 21.98 13.26 12.42
CA GLY A 263 21.45 14.03 13.55
C GLY A 263 20.74 15.30 13.10
N PHE A 264 19.62 15.65 13.74
CA PHE A 264 18.93 16.92 13.46
C PHE A 264 19.70 18.15 13.97
N ASP A 265 20.70 17.94 14.83
CA ASP A 265 21.63 18.97 15.31
C ASP A 265 22.77 19.25 14.32
N GLY A 266 22.88 18.45 13.24
CA GLY A 266 23.94 18.54 12.23
C GLY A 266 25.32 18.13 12.72
N SER A 267 25.45 17.52 13.91
CA SER A 267 26.76 17.15 14.45
C SER A 267 27.20 15.78 13.93
N ALA A 268 28.49 15.65 13.60
CA ALA A 268 29.07 14.39 13.17
C ALA A 268 28.98 13.29 14.26
N GLU A 269 29.04 13.69 15.53
CA GLU A 269 28.91 12.79 16.68
C GLU A 269 27.50 12.19 16.78
N THR A 270 26.46 13.03 16.68
CA THR A 270 25.07 12.55 16.67
C THR A 270 24.79 11.71 15.43
N THR A 271 25.27 12.13 14.25
CA THR A 271 25.13 11.34 13.03
C THR A 271 25.77 9.96 13.18
N ALA A 272 27.00 9.87 13.67
CA ALA A 272 27.66 8.58 13.88
C ALA A 272 26.93 7.71 14.91
N THR A 273 26.40 8.32 15.98
CA THR A 273 25.57 7.63 16.98
C THR A 273 24.32 7.04 16.33
N VAL A 274 23.57 7.84 15.57
CA VAL A 274 22.38 7.39 14.82
C VAL A 274 22.75 6.25 13.86
N GLY A 275 23.88 6.36 13.14
CA GLY A 275 24.36 5.32 12.23
C GLY A 275 24.60 3.98 12.92
N HIS A 276 25.18 3.99 14.13
CA HIS A 276 25.37 2.78 14.94
C HIS A 276 24.03 2.18 15.40
N GLU A 277 23.07 3.01 15.79
CA GLU A 277 21.74 2.56 16.20
C GLU A 277 20.98 1.90 15.03
N VAL A 278 21.00 2.52 13.84
CA VAL A 278 20.41 1.95 12.61
C VAL A 278 21.07 0.61 12.27
N LEU A 279 22.41 0.54 12.30
CA LEU A 279 23.15 -0.67 12.00
C LEU A 279 22.84 -1.80 13.00
N ALA A 280 22.70 -1.46 14.29
CA ALA A 280 22.34 -2.43 15.32
C ALA A 280 20.91 -2.95 15.14
N ALA A 281 19.95 -2.08 14.81
CA ALA A 281 18.56 -2.47 14.56
C ALA A 281 18.45 -3.40 13.34
N LEU A 282 19.10 -3.06 12.22
CA LEU A 282 19.14 -3.91 11.02
C LEU A 282 19.69 -5.31 11.32
N ARG A 283 20.84 -5.39 12.02
CA ARG A 283 21.45 -6.66 12.39
C ARG A 283 20.59 -7.44 13.38
N GLY A 284 19.92 -6.76 14.29
CA GLY A 284 18.96 -7.37 15.24
C GLY A 284 17.78 -8.02 14.52
N ALA A 285 17.33 -7.46 13.40
CA ALA A 285 16.31 -8.03 12.54
C ALA A 285 16.84 -9.08 11.53
N GLY A 286 18.13 -9.43 11.60
CA GLY A 286 18.75 -10.41 10.71
C GLY A 286 19.13 -9.88 9.33
N LEU A 287 19.07 -8.56 9.10
CA LEU A 287 19.48 -7.93 7.85
C LEU A 287 21.00 -7.68 7.84
N SER A 288 21.63 -7.99 6.70
CA SER A 288 23.05 -7.71 6.50
C SER A 288 23.26 -6.26 6.07
N ALA A 289 24.02 -5.51 6.86
CA ALA A 289 24.32 -4.11 6.59
C ALA A 289 25.80 -3.78 6.87
N ASP A 290 26.36 -2.96 5.97
CA ASP A 290 27.76 -2.53 5.97
C ASP A 290 27.85 -1.00 6.08
N TRP A 291 28.70 -0.56 7.01
CA TRP A 291 29.01 0.83 7.27
C TRP A 291 30.29 0.89 8.12
N ASP A 292 31.21 1.79 7.78
CA ASP A 292 32.56 1.87 8.37
C ASP A 292 32.66 2.86 9.55
N GLY A 293 31.54 3.45 9.97
CA GLY A 293 31.50 4.45 11.03
C GLY A 293 31.68 5.89 10.56
N ASP A 294 31.89 6.12 9.25
CA ASP A 294 32.03 7.46 8.69
C ASP A 294 30.65 8.15 8.56
N PRO A 295 30.38 9.25 9.29
CA PRO A 295 29.08 9.94 9.25
C PRO A 295 28.77 10.57 7.89
N ASP A 296 29.77 10.72 7.00
CA ASP A 296 29.56 11.25 5.65
C ASP A 296 29.17 10.15 4.64
N LYS A 297 29.16 8.87 5.06
CA LYS A 297 28.81 7.72 4.22
C LYS A 297 27.46 7.12 4.60
N ALA A 298 26.74 6.67 3.58
CA ALA A 298 25.49 5.93 3.72
C ALA A 298 25.72 4.52 4.28
N ILE A 299 24.67 3.92 4.84
CA ILE A 299 24.64 2.52 5.24
C ILE A 299 24.13 1.69 4.06
N ASP A 300 24.88 0.65 3.67
CA ASP A 300 24.48 -0.26 2.60
C ASP A 300 23.88 -1.55 3.18
N VAL A 301 22.64 -1.86 2.84
CA VAL A 301 21.97 -3.13 3.19
C VAL A 301 22.12 -4.10 2.02
N LYS A 302 22.99 -5.10 2.21
CA LYS A 302 23.30 -6.15 1.22
C LYS A 302 23.98 -7.37 1.90
N PRO A 303 23.74 -8.61 1.42
CA PRO A 303 22.74 -8.99 0.43
C PRO A 303 21.31 -8.73 0.94
N LEU A 304 20.39 -8.47 0.01
CA LEU A 304 19.00 -8.13 0.30
C LEU A 304 18.10 -8.75 -0.78
N THR A 305 17.15 -9.60 -0.39
CA THR A 305 16.15 -10.16 -1.29
C THR A 305 14.92 -9.27 -1.28
N TRP A 306 14.75 -8.45 -2.32
CA TRP A 306 13.67 -7.48 -2.39
C TRP A 306 12.34 -8.12 -2.85
N HIS A 307 11.63 -8.71 -1.90
CA HIS A 307 10.28 -9.26 -2.09
C HIS A 307 9.22 -8.40 -1.36
N LYS A 308 9.08 -7.14 -1.75
CA LYS A 308 8.08 -6.25 -1.14
C LYS A 308 6.68 -6.66 -1.59
N ARG A 309 5.82 -7.09 -0.65
CA ARG A 309 4.41 -7.43 -0.94
C ARG A 309 3.59 -6.17 -1.23
N LEU A 310 2.78 -6.25 -2.27
CA LEU A 310 1.73 -5.29 -2.58
C LEU A 310 0.65 -5.33 -1.49
N VAL A 311 0.10 -4.17 -1.17
CA VAL A 311 -0.98 -4.01 -0.20
C VAL A 311 -2.26 -3.58 -0.91
N GLY A 312 -2.14 -2.57 -1.77
CA GLY A 312 -3.20 -1.99 -2.59
C GLY A 312 -3.29 -0.50 -2.42
#